data_AF-A0A7T1MN76-F1
#
_entry.id   AF-A0A7T1MN76-F1
#
_cell.length_a   1.000
_cell.length_b   1.000
_cell.length_c   1.000
_cell.angle_alpha   90.00
_cell.angle_beta   90.00
_cell.angle_gamma   90.00
#
_symmetry.space_group_name_H-M   'P 1'
#
loop_
_entity.id
_entity.type
_entity.pdbx_description
1 polymer ?
#
loop_
_entity_poly.entity_id
_entity_poly.type
_entity_poly.pdbx_seq_one_letter_code
_entity_poly.pdbx_strand_id
1 'polypeptide(L)' 'MTPASQPHQPAEPQVSTTLKWASDGELSSLDLERILERLCAVDPAAHELTRQLQLNS' A
#
# COMPACT_ATOMS: atom_id res chain seq x y z
N MET A 1 -18.87 -0.38 38.32
CA MET A 1 -18.54 -1.40 37.30
C MET A 1 -17.61 -0.75 36.30
N THR A 2 -16.32 -1.07 36.35
CA THR A 2 -15.26 -0.47 35.51
C THR A 2 -15.01 -1.38 34.30
N PRO A 3 -15.10 -0.90 33.05
CA PRO A 3 -14.76 -1.74 31.91
C PRO A 3 -13.26 -2.00 31.89
N ALA A 4 -12.90 -3.25 31.62
CA ALA A 4 -11.55 -3.78 31.66
C ALA A 4 -10.61 -3.06 30.68
N SER A 5 -9.40 -2.75 31.14
CA SER A 5 -8.27 -2.32 30.32
C SER A 5 -7.95 -3.37 29.26
N GLN A 6 -8.28 -3.10 28.00
CA GLN A 6 -7.79 -3.89 26.87
C GLN A 6 -6.26 -3.77 26.78
N PRO A 7 -5.53 -4.87 26.47
CA PRO A 7 -4.12 -4.78 26.17
C PRO A 7 -3.99 -3.98 24.86
N HIS A 8 -3.23 -2.88 24.91
CA HIS A 8 -2.77 -2.17 23.72
C HIS A 8 -2.12 -3.20 22.80
N GLN A 9 -2.81 -3.61 21.74
CA GLN A 9 -2.17 -4.33 20.65
C GLN A 9 -1.03 -3.43 20.15
N PRO A 10 0.18 -3.96 19.92
CA PRO A 10 1.24 -3.16 19.34
C PRO A 10 0.74 -2.73 17.97
N ALA A 11 0.39 -1.45 17.84
CA ALA A 11 0.07 -0.85 16.56
C ALA A 11 1.26 -1.13 15.66
N GLU A 12 1.07 -1.98 14.65
CA GLU A 12 2.08 -2.27 13.66
C GLU A 12 2.66 -0.94 13.20
N PRO A 13 4.00 -0.81 13.07
CA PRO A 13 4.62 0.44 12.71
C PRO A 13 3.92 0.96 11.46
N GLN A 14 3.18 2.05 11.62
CA GLN A 14 2.56 2.77 10.53
C GLN A 14 3.72 3.29 9.71
N VAL A 15 4.17 2.48 8.74
CA VAL A 15 5.24 2.84 7.83
C VAL A 15 4.69 4.02 7.05
N SER A 16 4.96 5.23 7.56
CA SER A 16 4.64 6.49 6.91
C SER A 16 5.32 6.45 5.56
N THR A 17 4.55 6.07 4.54
CA THR A 17 5.07 5.85 3.21
C THR A 17 4.98 7.22 2.54
N THR A 18 6.09 7.96 2.53
CA THR A 18 6.13 9.26 1.86
C THR A 18 6.08 9.01 0.34
N LEU A 19 4.90 9.20 -0.25
CA LEU A 19 4.70 9.13 -1.70
C LEU A 19 5.43 10.29 -2.36
N LYS A 20 6.40 10.00 -3.23
CA LYS A 20 7.04 11.04 -4.03
C LYS A 20 6.26 11.25 -5.32
N TRP A 21 5.41 12.27 -5.30
CA TRP A 21 4.78 12.78 -6.49
C TRP A 21 5.83 13.53 -7.34
N ALA A 22 5.90 13.20 -8.62
CA ALA A 22 6.62 13.98 -9.63
C ALA A 22 5.97 15.36 -9.77
N SER A 23 6.70 16.32 -10.34
CA SER A 23 6.21 17.68 -10.55
C SER A 23 4.98 17.75 -11.48
N ASP A 24 4.73 16.70 -12.27
CA ASP A 24 3.55 16.55 -13.12
C ASP A 24 2.31 16.04 -12.36
N GLY A 25 2.47 15.70 -11.07
CA GLY A 25 1.42 15.08 -10.27
C GLY A 25 1.32 13.57 -10.45
N GLU A 26 2.22 12.96 -11.22
CA GLU A 26 2.33 11.49 -11.34
C GLU A 26 3.13 10.89 -10.18
N LEU A 27 2.92 9.62 -9.92
CA LEU A 27 3.70 8.86 -8.95
C LEU A 27 5.08 8.51 -9.53
N SER A 28 6.15 8.64 -8.74
CA SER A 28 7.45 8.13 -9.17
C SER A 28 7.36 6.63 -9.48
N SER A 29 8.01 6.17 -10.55
CA SER A 29 7.99 4.76 -10.97
C SER A 29 8.33 3.79 -9.83
N LEU A 30 9.29 4.17 -8.98
CA LEU A 30 9.67 3.41 -7.80
C LEU A 30 8.54 3.27 -6.76
N ASP A 31 7.78 4.34 -6.54
CA ASP A 31 6.66 4.32 -5.59
C ASP A 31 5.44 3.63 -6.19
N LEU A 32 5.22 3.74 -7.50
CA LEU A 32 4.20 2.98 -8.22
C LEU A 32 4.42 1.47 -8.06
N GLU A 33 5.64 0.97 -8.31
CA GLU A 33 5.99 -0.44 -8.14
C GLU A 33 5.71 -0.92 -6.70
N ARG A 34 6.17 -0.17 -5.70
CA ARG A 34 5.94 -0.51 -4.28
C ARG A 34 4.47 -0.56 -3.90
N ILE A 35 3.66 0.36 -4.43
CA ILE A 35 2.21 0.39 -4.17
C ILE A 35 1.54 -0.82 -4.79
N LEU A 36 1.90 -1.18 -6.03
CA LEU A 36 1.37 -2.36 -6.70
C LEU A 36 1.75 -3.63 -5.96
N GLU A 37 3.00 -3.79 -5.52
CA GLU A 37 3.42 -4.94 -4.71
C GLU A 37 2.62 -5.06 -3.41
N ARG A 38 2.42 -3.95 -2.70
CA ARG A 38 1.64 -3.94 -1.45
C ARG A 38 0.17 -4.23 -1.68
N LEU A 39 -0.41 -3.68 -2.75
CA LEU A 39 -1.80 -3.97 -3.15
C LEU A 39 -1.97 -5.45 -3.51
N CYS A 40 -1.05 -6.03 -4.29
CA CYS A 40 -1.07 -7.46 -4.61
C CYS A 40 -0.93 -8.36 -3.38
N ALA A 41 -0.22 -7.91 -2.34
CA ALA A 41 -0.05 -8.67 -1.10
C ALA A 41 -1.32 -8.73 -0.25
N VAL A 42 -2.19 -7.72 -0.35
CA VAL A 42 -3.43 -7.62 0.45
C VAL A 42 -4.69 -7.98 -0.35
N ASP A 43 -4.65 -7.79 -1.67
CA ASP A 43 -5.79 -7.97 -2.56
C ASP A 43 -5.41 -8.80 -3.80
N PRO A 44 -6.02 -10.00 -3.98
CA PRO A 44 -5.72 -10.85 -5.12
C PRO A 44 -6.25 -10.31 -6.46
N ALA A 45 -7.24 -9.41 -6.47
CA ALA A 45 -7.72 -8.78 -7.71
C ALA A 45 -6.75 -7.71 -8.21
N ALA A 46 -6.01 -7.05 -7.31
CA ALA A 46 -4.90 -6.16 -7.67
C ALA A 46 -3.78 -6.89 -8.44
N HIS A 47 -3.60 -8.19 -8.19
CA HIS A 47 -2.65 -9.02 -8.93
C HIS A 47 -3.01 -9.13 -10.41
N GLU A 48 -4.29 -9.35 -10.72
CA GLU A 48 -4.79 -9.41 -12.10
C GLU A 48 -4.70 -8.05 -12.80
N LEU A 49 -5.03 -6.95 -12.09
CA LEU A 49 -4.91 -5.60 -12.62
C LEU A 49 -3.46 -5.23 -12.96
N THR A 50 -2.53 -5.54 -12.06
CA THR A 50 -1.08 -5.31 -12.26
C THR A 50 -0.57 -6.08 -13.48
N ARG A 51 -1.03 -7.34 -13.65
CA ARG A 51 -0.69 -8.17 -14.80
C ARG A 51 -1.20 -7.59 -16.12
N GLN A 52 -2.43 -7.05 -16.14
CA GLN A 52 -2.98 -6.41 -17.33
C GLN A 52 -2.21 -5.14 -17.70
N LEU A 53 -1.82 -4.32 -16.72
CA LEU A 53 -1.00 -3.13 -16.94
C LEU A 53 0.34 -3.46 -17.60
N GLN A 54 0.98 -4.58 -17.21
CA GLN A 54 2.24 -5.04 -17.80
C GLN A 54 2.10 -5.54 -19.24
N LEU A 55 0.95 -6.12 -19.60
CA LEU A 55 0.68 -6.62 -20.95
C LEU A 55 0.34 -5.50 -21.95
N ASN A 56 -0.13 -4.36 -21.45
CA ASN A 56 -0.56 -3.21 -22.23
C ASN A 56 0.54 -2.15 -22.44
N SER A 57 1.77 -2.42 -21.99
CA SER A 57 2.89 -1.48 -21.98
C SER A 57 3.90 -1.69 -23.11
#